data_AF-A0A7Y5G4G6-F1
#
_entry.id   AF-A0A7Y5G4G6-F1
#
_cell.length_a   1.000
_cell.length_b   1.000
_cell.length_c   1.000
_cell.angle_alpha   90.00
_cell.angle_beta   90.00
_cell.angle_gamma   90.00
#
_symmetry.space_group_name_H-M   'P 1'
#
loop_
_entity.id
_entity.type
_entity.pdbx_description
1 polymer ?
#
loop_
_entity_poly.entity_id
_entity_poly.type
_entity_poly.pdbx_seq_one_letter_code
_entity_poly.pdbx_strand_id
1 'polypeptide(L)'
;MKLGTSISAFSAVALVLAAAASGQSPEKTGHAKPPARNAATGEPRYALLNINNVTAWLRNDGYSNHSPKGDNGGYFPRGKENVVYQDGFIWGGKAYVDSSHTIPAPFGQIVRAGGATYGAGLLPGRIIGFGKEAIAADPLAPESRIYRIRRDYFTMSEEELRRDAAEVNEIAIDEVTLEQRQAVREQYARDWQEWPVAFGAPYIDRNRNGSYEPPPAFSAIFTADDLIAGGYDEPGISNPEFDQPADQVIWTVCNDLDRATASRFGASEPLGLEAQITLWAHKTQADWGSYYYRRLRLINKGGVAINESGEKGAFWFDQMYLSQWADGDLGNAGDDLTGCDTLLSLGYFYNGEGDDSKFHQAGLATPAVGYCYLQGARVPADGATAYFEMKKVTGWKNLPMTSFVPWGPGDPYGEPVNSNYENGALIWHRVLRGFVPLPGPQDHYFVFPPGMTPGPFPFSGDPIRRSGHIDGLGMNYSYRSGDRRAVMNTG
;
A
#
# COMPACT_ATOMS: atom_id res chain seq x y z
N MET A 1 35.42 -28.42 69.04
CA MET A 1 34.14 -28.93 68.48
C MET A 1 34.32 -29.05 66.98
N LYS A 2 34.37 -30.29 66.46
CA LYS A 2 34.34 -30.79 65.04
C LYS A 2 35.29 -30.13 64.01
N LEU A 3 36.35 -30.76 63.48
CA LEU A 3 36.50 -31.92 62.55
C LEU A 3 35.86 -31.77 61.15
N GLY A 4 36.71 -31.91 60.11
CA GLY A 4 36.41 -32.52 58.79
C GLY A 4 36.78 -31.64 57.57
N THR A 5 37.93 -31.81 56.89
CA THR A 5 38.30 -32.79 55.82
C THR A 5 37.76 -32.53 54.40
N SER A 6 38.74 -32.39 53.48
CA SER A 6 38.86 -32.84 52.07
C SER A 6 37.86 -32.41 50.98
N ILE A 7 38.45 -31.68 50.02
CA ILE A 7 38.43 -31.85 48.55
C ILE A 7 37.54 -32.99 48.01
N SER A 8 36.56 -32.62 47.18
CA SER A 8 36.04 -33.44 46.07
C SER A 8 35.66 -32.49 44.93
N ALA A 9 36.41 -32.57 43.82
CA ALA A 9 36.06 -31.94 42.57
C ALA A 9 34.83 -32.62 41.97
N PHE A 10 33.81 -31.85 41.61
CA PHE A 10 32.75 -32.27 40.70
C PHE A 10 32.63 -31.25 39.59
N SER A 11 33.06 -31.65 38.40
CA SER A 11 32.80 -30.98 37.14
C SER A 11 31.30 -30.89 36.91
N ALA A 12 30.72 -29.71 37.11
CA ALA A 12 29.38 -29.42 36.62
C ALA A 12 29.52 -28.83 35.21
N VAL A 13 29.39 -29.71 34.21
CA VAL A 13 29.06 -29.32 32.83
C VAL A 13 27.68 -28.66 32.90
N ALA A 14 27.66 -27.32 32.92
CA ALA A 14 26.43 -26.58 32.70
C ALA A 14 26.11 -26.68 31.21
N LEU A 15 25.31 -27.69 30.87
CA LEU A 15 24.64 -27.81 29.58
C LEU A 15 23.80 -26.54 29.42
N VAL A 16 24.28 -25.58 28.64
CA VAL A 16 23.45 -24.49 28.12
C VAL A 16 22.50 -25.14 27.14
N LEU A 17 21.35 -25.59 27.63
CA LEU A 17 20.18 -25.86 26.81
C LEU A 17 19.78 -24.52 26.20
N ALA A 18 20.31 -24.25 25.01
CA ALA A 18 19.69 -23.33 24.09
C ALA A 18 18.30 -23.89 23.77
N ALA A 19 17.32 -23.50 24.58
CA ALA A 19 15.94 -23.56 24.14
C ALA A 19 15.87 -22.62 22.94
N ALA A 20 15.89 -23.21 21.75
CA ALA A 20 15.38 -22.57 20.56
C ALA A 20 13.92 -22.23 20.88
N ALA A 21 13.72 -21.02 21.39
CA ALA A 21 12.42 -20.41 21.41
C ALA A 21 12.08 -20.22 19.94
N SER A 22 11.33 -21.16 19.37
CA SER A 22 10.53 -20.93 18.19
C SER A 22 9.57 -19.81 18.57
N GLY A 23 10.04 -18.57 18.38
CA GLY A 23 9.22 -17.37 18.47
C GLY A 23 8.21 -17.43 17.34
N GLN A 24 7.12 -18.15 17.56
CA GLN A 24 5.89 -17.84 16.84
C GLN A 24 5.58 -16.38 17.18
N SER A 25 5.58 -15.53 16.16
CA SER A 25 5.09 -14.16 16.28
C SER A 25 3.76 -14.18 17.04
N PRO A 26 3.52 -13.22 17.95
CA PRO A 26 2.20 -13.04 18.53
C PRO A 26 1.20 -12.98 17.38
N GLU A 27 0.24 -13.90 17.41
CA GLU A 27 -0.81 -14.09 16.42
C GLU A 27 -1.32 -12.71 15.98
N LYS A 28 -1.04 -12.34 14.72
CA LYS A 28 -1.46 -11.06 14.12
C LYS A 28 -2.98 -10.97 14.35
N THR A 29 -3.38 -10.01 15.17
CA THR A 29 -4.66 -9.91 15.90
C THR A 29 -5.88 -10.53 15.22
N GLY A 30 -6.61 -11.39 15.95
CA GLY A 30 -7.85 -12.04 15.56
C GLY A 30 -9.05 -11.11 15.38
N HIS A 31 -8.98 -10.18 14.43
CA HIS A 31 -10.13 -9.43 13.94
C HIS A 31 -11.00 -10.33 13.05
N ALA A 32 -12.33 -10.17 13.15
CA ALA A 32 -13.26 -10.89 12.30
C ALA A 32 -12.93 -10.64 10.82
N LYS A 33 -12.68 -11.72 10.08
CA LYS A 33 -12.25 -11.69 8.68
C LYS A 33 -13.37 -11.09 7.82
N PRO A 34 -13.17 -9.90 7.21
CA PRO A 34 -14.21 -9.30 6.40
C PRO A 34 -14.45 -10.13 5.13
N PRO A 35 -15.71 -10.45 4.77
CA PRO A 35 -15.98 -11.23 3.56
C PRO A 35 -15.55 -10.47 2.29
N ALA A 36 -15.15 -11.22 1.25
CA ALA A 36 -14.74 -10.70 -0.06
C ALA A 36 -15.80 -9.79 -0.71
N ARG A 37 -17.07 -10.06 -0.41
CA ARG A 37 -18.25 -9.28 -0.78
C ARG A 37 -18.94 -8.74 0.46
N ASN A 38 -19.62 -7.61 0.34
CA ASN A 38 -20.44 -7.06 1.41
C ASN A 38 -21.61 -8.02 1.72
N ALA A 39 -21.82 -8.36 2.98
CA ALA A 39 -22.86 -9.32 3.36
C ALA A 39 -24.29 -8.78 3.15
N ALA A 40 -24.49 -7.46 3.24
CA ALA A 40 -25.79 -6.83 3.08
C ALA A 40 -26.16 -6.60 1.61
N THR A 41 -25.19 -6.20 0.79
CA THR A 41 -25.45 -5.78 -0.60
C THR A 41 -24.95 -6.77 -1.64
N GLY A 42 -24.11 -7.72 -1.24
CA GLY A 42 -23.40 -8.60 -2.17
C GLY A 42 -22.30 -7.91 -2.95
N GLU A 43 -22.07 -6.60 -2.81
CA GLU A 43 -21.12 -5.87 -3.66
C GLU A 43 -19.66 -6.25 -3.36
N PRO A 44 -18.78 -6.30 -4.38
CA PRO A 44 -17.35 -6.55 -4.20
C PRO A 44 -16.71 -5.54 -3.25
N ARG A 45 -16.01 -6.05 -2.25
CA ARG A 45 -15.14 -5.25 -1.38
C ARG A 45 -13.67 -5.40 -1.75
N TYR A 46 -13.32 -6.54 -2.33
CA TYR A 46 -11.95 -6.87 -2.74
C TYR A 46 -11.87 -7.07 -4.25
N ALA A 47 -10.72 -6.71 -4.82
CA ALA A 47 -10.34 -7.02 -6.18
C ALA A 47 -8.89 -7.49 -6.23
N LEU A 48 -8.59 -8.40 -7.14
CA LEU A 48 -7.27 -9.01 -7.30
C LEU A 48 -6.64 -8.57 -8.62
N LEU A 49 -5.45 -7.98 -8.55
CA LEU A 49 -4.60 -7.81 -9.71
C LEU A 49 -3.85 -9.12 -9.92
N ASN A 50 -4.01 -9.72 -11.10
CA ASN A 50 -3.48 -11.04 -11.46
C ASN A 50 -3.35 -11.18 -12.98
N ILE A 51 -2.99 -10.13 -13.72
CA ILE A 51 -2.80 -10.22 -15.17
C ILE A 51 -1.41 -10.71 -15.56
N ASN A 52 -0.41 -10.51 -14.69
CA ASN A 52 0.99 -10.89 -14.90
C ASN A 52 1.50 -11.85 -13.81
N ASN A 53 2.82 -11.89 -13.59
CA ASN A 53 3.48 -12.82 -12.68
C ASN A 53 3.50 -12.34 -11.21
N VAL A 54 2.90 -11.20 -10.90
CA VAL A 54 2.68 -10.72 -9.53
C VAL A 54 1.18 -10.68 -9.28
N THR A 55 0.77 -11.03 -8.08
CA THR A 55 -0.59 -10.74 -7.62
C THR A 55 -0.61 -9.68 -6.54
N ALA A 56 -1.68 -8.88 -6.52
CA ALA A 56 -1.91 -7.92 -5.46
C ALA A 56 -3.40 -7.73 -5.16
N TRP A 57 -3.79 -7.89 -3.90
CA TRP A 57 -5.14 -7.59 -3.44
C TRP A 57 -5.32 -6.10 -3.15
N LEU A 58 -6.51 -5.57 -3.43
CA LEU A 58 -6.96 -4.26 -2.98
C LEU A 58 -8.37 -4.38 -2.40
N ARG A 59 -8.63 -3.66 -1.32
CA ARG A 59 -9.95 -3.48 -0.72
C ARG A 59 -10.47 -2.07 -0.96
N ASN A 60 -11.79 -1.91 -1.01
CA ASN A 60 -12.47 -0.66 -1.32
C ASN A 60 -12.35 0.45 -0.26
N ASP A 61 -11.55 0.25 0.79
CA ASP A 61 -11.23 1.23 1.83
C ASP A 61 -9.72 1.57 1.87
N GLY A 62 -8.98 1.26 0.80
CA GLY A 62 -7.56 1.60 0.66
C GLY A 62 -6.58 0.65 1.36
N TYR A 63 -7.11 -0.42 1.96
CA TYR A 63 -6.34 -1.54 2.49
C TYR A 63 -5.86 -2.44 1.34
N SER A 64 -4.60 -2.87 1.33
CA SER A 64 -4.06 -3.66 0.20
C SER A 64 -3.09 -4.76 0.63
N ASN A 65 -2.90 -5.71 -0.28
CA ASN A 65 -2.06 -6.89 -0.16
C ASN A 65 -2.31 -7.75 1.07
N HIS A 66 -3.55 -7.85 1.54
CA HIS A 66 -3.98 -8.89 2.48
C HIS A 66 -5.31 -9.49 2.00
N SER A 67 -5.34 -10.82 1.89
CA SER A 67 -6.40 -11.54 1.20
C SER A 67 -7.73 -11.55 1.99
N PRO A 68 -8.88 -11.77 1.33
CA PRO A 68 -10.16 -11.94 2.00
C PRO A 68 -10.19 -13.06 3.06
N LYS A 69 -9.43 -14.15 2.88
CA LYS A 69 -9.30 -15.24 3.87
C LYS A 69 -8.39 -14.90 5.05
N GLY A 70 -7.80 -13.71 5.07
CA GLY A 70 -6.91 -13.29 6.14
C GLY A 70 -5.50 -13.87 6.01
N ASP A 71 -5.01 -14.04 4.79
CA ASP A 71 -3.64 -14.46 4.48
C ASP A 71 -2.86 -13.33 3.78
N ASN A 72 -1.59 -13.58 3.47
CA ASN A 72 -0.77 -12.76 2.57
C ASN A 72 -1.54 -12.37 1.32
N GLY A 73 -1.34 -11.15 0.81
CA GLY A 73 -2.03 -10.71 -0.39
C GLY A 73 -1.15 -10.33 -1.57
N GLY A 74 0.17 -10.32 -1.40
CA GLY A 74 1.13 -10.20 -2.50
C GLY A 74 1.88 -11.50 -2.74
N TYR A 75 1.81 -12.05 -3.96
CA TYR A 75 2.53 -13.27 -4.34
C TYR A 75 3.40 -13.05 -5.56
N PHE A 76 4.58 -13.68 -5.53
CA PHE A 76 5.48 -13.78 -6.67
C PHE A 76 6.33 -15.07 -6.58
N PRO A 77 6.45 -15.84 -7.66
CA PRO A 77 5.61 -15.80 -8.86
C PRO A 77 4.12 -15.98 -8.52
N ARG A 78 3.24 -15.51 -9.40
CA ARG A 78 1.79 -15.58 -9.23
C ARG A 78 1.36 -17.00 -8.84
N GLY A 79 0.64 -17.12 -7.73
CA GLY A 79 0.13 -18.39 -7.22
C GLY A 79 1.20 -19.36 -6.71
N LYS A 80 2.40 -18.86 -6.39
CA LYS A 80 3.49 -19.65 -5.80
C LYS A 80 3.73 -19.28 -4.35
N GLU A 81 4.51 -18.25 -4.08
CA GLU A 81 4.93 -17.90 -2.72
C GLU A 81 4.66 -16.43 -2.39
N ASN A 82 4.48 -16.18 -1.09
CA ASN A 82 4.20 -14.85 -0.58
C ASN A 82 5.44 -13.95 -0.62
N VAL A 83 5.24 -12.67 -0.91
CA VAL A 83 6.28 -11.63 -0.87
C VAL A 83 5.86 -10.41 -0.04
N VAL A 84 4.54 -10.19 0.12
CA VAL A 84 4.00 -9.09 0.92
C VAL A 84 2.80 -9.62 1.69
N TYR A 85 2.85 -9.48 3.02
CA TYR A 85 1.74 -9.84 3.89
C TYR A 85 0.61 -8.82 3.84
N GLN A 86 0.98 -7.53 3.80
CA GLN A 86 0.06 -6.41 3.69
C GLN A 86 0.80 -5.11 3.31
N ASP A 87 0.13 -4.19 2.65
CA ASP A 87 0.63 -2.83 2.45
C ASP A 87 -0.50 -1.78 2.45
N GLY A 88 -0.13 -0.50 2.32
CA GLY A 88 -1.10 0.58 2.26
C GLY A 88 -0.46 1.95 2.09
N PHE A 89 -1.29 2.96 1.78
CA PHE A 89 -0.85 4.35 1.72
C PHE A 89 -1.07 5.05 3.06
N ILE A 90 -0.14 5.91 3.44
CA ILE A 90 -0.24 6.77 4.62
C ILE A 90 0.00 8.21 4.20
N TRP A 91 -0.65 9.15 4.87
CA TRP A 91 -0.36 10.56 4.74
C TRP A 91 -0.56 11.29 6.06
N GLY A 92 0.05 12.47 6.15
CA GLY A 92 -0.13 13.33 7.30
C GLY A 92 0.53 14.68 7.11
N GLY A 93 -0.02 15.67 7.79
CA GLY A 93 0.45 17.05 7.71
C GLY A 93 -0.23 17.94 8.74
N LYS A 94 0.12 19.22 8.72
CA LYS A 94 -0.50 20.25 9.55
C LYS A 94 -1.70 20.83 8.82
N ALA A 95 -2.80 20.98 9.54
CA ALA A 95 -4.07 21.48 9.04
C ALA A 95 -4.42 22.82 9.69
N TYR A 96 -4.91 23.75 8.88
CA TYR A 96 -5.26 25.11 9.27
C TYR A 96 -6.59 25.53 8.66
N VAL A 97 -7.31 26.42 9.34
CA VAL A 97 -8.61 26.93 8.86
C VAL A 97 -8.43 28.01 7.79
N ASP A 98 -7.28 28.68 7.77
CA ASP A 98 -6.96 29.80 6.89
C ASP A 98 -5.73 29.53 6.00
N SER A 99 -5.69 30.18 4.83
CA SER A 99 -4.60 30.03 3.87
C SER A 99 -3.26 30.62 4.33
N SER A 100 -3.28 31.51 5.32
CA SER A 100 -2.06 32.03 5.96
C SER A 100 -1.50 31.11 7.04
N HIS A 101 -2.14 29.96 7.30
CA HIS A 101 -1.71 28.98 8.29
C HIS A 101 -1.56 29.57 9.71
N THR A 102 -2.49 30.44 10.12
CA THR A 102 -2.45 31.12 11.43
C THR A 102 -3.42 30.54 12.45
N ILE A 103 -4.48 29.89 12.00
CA ILE A 103 -5.53 29.29 12.82
C ILE A 103 -5.40 27.77 12.67
N PRO A 104 -4.84 27.06 13.67
CA PRO A 104 -4.70 25.61 13.60
C PRO A 104 -6.07 24.94 13.57
N ALA A 105 -6.12 23.75 12.97
CA ALA A 105 -7.30 22.90 13.03
C ALA A 105 -7.79 22.67 14.47
N PRO A 106 -9.11 22.54 14.70
CA PRO A 106 -9.70 22.50 16.03
C PRO A 106 -9.35 21.22 16.81
N PHE A 107 -9.87 21.14 18.04
CA PHE A 107 -9.71 20.00 18.98
C PHE A 107 -8.27 19.78 19.46
N GLY A 108 -7.41 20.80 19.33
CA GLY A 108 -5.99 20.69 19.67
C GLY A 108 -5.20 19.79 18.71
N GLN A 109 -5.75 19.48 17.54
CA GLN A 109 -5.16 18.54 16.59
C GLN A 109 -4.73 19.21 15.29
N ILE A 110 -3.65 19.99 15.39
CA ILE A 110 -3.03 20.67 14.25
C ILE A 110 -2.45 19.66 13.25
N VAL A 111 -1.76 18.63 13.74
CA VAL A 111 -1.30 17.51 12.91
C VAL A 111 -2.44 16.51 12.80
N ARG A 112 -2.72 16.04 11.58
CA ARG A 112 -3.67 14.95 11.33
C ARG A 112 -3.03 13.94 10.38
N ALA A 113 -3.36 12.67 10.58
CA ALA A 113 -2.86 11.57 9.76
C ALA A 113 -4.00 10.68 9.30
N GLY A 114 -3.87 10.10 8.11
CA GLY A 114 -4.83 9.18 7.52
C GLY A 114 -4.11 8.14 6.66
N GLY A 115 -4.84 7.11 6.26
CA GLY A 115 -4.30 6.02 5.45
C GLY A 115 -4.73 4.65 5.92
N ALA A 116 -3.93 3.65 5.55
CA ALA A 116 -4.12 2.26 5.93
C ALA A 116 -2.77 1.57 6.23
N THR A 117 -2.71 0.90 7.38
CA THR A 117 -1.78 -0.20 7.68
C THR A 117 -2.65 -1.40 8.06
N TYR A 118 -2.35 -2.17 9.11
CA TYR A 118 -3.21 -3.25 9.62
C TYR A 118 -4.66 -2.84 9.94
N GLY A 119 -4.92 -1.53 10.10
CA GLY A 119 -6.25 -0.94 10.08
C GLY A 119 -6.40 0.11 8.98
N ALA A 120 -7.60 0.25 8.44
CA ALA A 120 -7.94 1.30 7.48
C ALA A 120 -8.64 2.48 8.18
N GLY A 121 -8.14 3.69 7.94
CA GLY A 121 -8.73 4.95 8.42
C GLY A 121 -9.76 5.55 7.46
N LEU A 122 -10.25 4.77 6.50
CA LEU A 122 -11.10 5.23 5.40
C LEU A 122 -12.35 4.36 5.29
N LEU A 123 -13.43 4.94 4.76
CA LEU A 123 -14.63 4.21 4.36
C LEU A 123 -14.79 4.22 2.84
N PRO A 124 -15.38 3.17 2.26
CA PRO A 124 -15.67 3.12 0.82
C PRO A 124 -16.57 4.27 0.37
N GLY A 125 -16.34 4.74 -0.86
CA GLY A 125 -17.12 5.80 -1.48
C GLY A 125 -16.40 7.14 -1.53
N ARG A 126 -16.84 7.97 -2.48
CA ARG A 126 -16.32 9.32 -2.73
C ARG A 126 -16.86 10.35 -1.72
N ILE A 127 -16.28 11.55 -1.73
CA ILE A 127 -16.87 12.74 -1.11
C ILE A 127 -17.68 13.48 -2.18
N ILE A 128 -18.98 13.64 -1.93
CA ILE A 128 -19.90 14.39 -2.78
C ILE A 128 -19.82 15.87 -2.38
N GLY A 129 -19.57 16.77 -3.35
CA GLY A 129 -19.43 18.21 -3.09
C GLY A 129 -18.02 18.65 -2.65
N PHE A 130 -17.89 19.88 -2.15
CA PHE A 130 -16.64 20.47 -1.66
C PHE A 130 -16.92 21.44 -0.50
N GLY A 131 -15.90 21.75 0.29
CA GLY A 131 -15.96 22.71 1.39
C GLY A 131 -16.96 22.30 2.45
N LYS A 132 -17.82 23.22 2.86
CA LYS A 132 -18.83 22.96 3.90
C LYS A 132 -19.95 21.99 3.46
N GLU A 133 -20.20 21.90 2.15
CA GLU A 133 -21.26 21.07 1.57
C GLU A 133 -20.79 19.63 1.29
N ALA A 134 -19.51 19.33 1.51
CA ALA A 134 -18.97 18.01 1.30
C ALA A 134 -19.56 16.98 2.28
N ILE A 135 -20.02 15.85 1.73
CA ILE A 135 -20.58 14.72 2.48
C ILE A 135 -20.01 13.40 1.94
N ALA A 136 -19.88 12.41 2.81
CA ALA A 136 -19.49 11.07 2.41
C ALA A 136 -20.63 10.41 1.61
N ALA A 137 -20.28 9.71 0.54
CA ALA A 137 -21.19 8.75 -0.08
C ALA A 137 -21.49 7.60 0.90
N ASP A 138 -22.62 6.93 0.72
CA ASP A 138 -22.96 5.74 1.50
C ASP A 138 -21.96 4.61 1.17
N PRO A 139 -21.23 4.06 2.16
CA PRO A 139 -20.28 2.97 1.93
C PRO A 139 -20.95 1.65 1.46
N LEU A 140 -22.27 1.53 1.59
CA LEU A 140 -23.07 0.40 1.09
C LEU A 140 -23.67 0.66 -0.30
N ALA A 141 -23.54 1.86 -0.85
CA ALA A 141 -24.05 2.15 -2.19
C ALA A 141 -23.36 1.26 -3.25
N PRO A 142 -24.08 0.78 -4.29
CA PRO A 142 -23.50 -0.03 -5.35
C PRO A 142 -22.28 0.59 -6.03
N GLU A 143 -22.22 1.92 -6.10
CA GLU A 143 -21.10 2.66 -6.67
C GLU A 143 -19.88 2.84 -5.73
N SER A 144 -20.02 2.52 -4.44
CA SER A 144 -18.93 2.55 -3.45
C SER A 144 -18.12 1.24 -3.45
N ARG A 145 -18.43 0.31 -4.37
CA ARG A 145 -17.68 -0.93 -4.57
C ARG A 145 -16.31 -0.66 -5.19
N ILE A 146 -15.46 -1.69 -5.17
CA ILE A 146 -14.24 -1.72 -5.97
C ILE A 146 -14.55 -2.21 -7.39
N TYR A 147 -13.90 -1.61 -8.38
CA TYR A 147 -14.08 -1.92 -9.80
C TYR A 147 -12.85 -2.62 -10.34
N ARG A 148 -13.04 -3.65 -11.18
CA ARG A 148 -11.96 -4.40 -11.80
C ARG A 148 -12.27 -4.70 -13.25
N ILE A 149 -11.42 -4.20 -14.15
CA ILE A 149 -11.56 -4.40 -15.60
C ILE A 149 -10.35 -5.12 -16.18
N ARG A 150 -10.59 -5.83 -17.30
CA ARG A 150 -9.57 -6.44 -18.15
C ARG A 150 -9.91 -6.16 -19.60
N ARG A 151 -8.92 -5.87 -20.44
CA ARG A 151 -9.16 -5.63 -21.88
C ARG A 151 -9.61 -6.90 -22.62
N ASP A 152 -9.16 -8.06 -22.16
CA ASP A 152 -9.41 -9.35 -22.79
C ASP A 152 -10.55 -10.15 -22.14
N TYR A 153 -11.36 -9.57 -21.24
CA TYR A 153 -12.35 -10.34 -20.46
C TYR A 153 -13.35 -11.12 -21.33
N PHE A 154 -13.66 -10.61 -22.53
CA PHE A 154 -14.57 -11.26 -23.46
C PHE A 154 -13.91 -12.40 -24.25
N THR A 155 -12.63 -12.25 -24.58
CA THR A 155 -11.86 -13.16 -25.44
C THR A 155 -10.89 -14.08 -24.69
N MET A 156 -10.75 -13.91 -23.37
CA MET A 156 -9.88 -14.74 -22.55
C MET A 156 -10.28 -16.21 -22.62
N SER A 157 -9.28 -17.10 -22.55
CA SER A 157 -9.53 -18.53 -22.64
C SER A 157 -10.29 -19.04 -21.41
N GLU A 158 -11.03 -20.14 -21.56
CA GLU A 158 -11.70 -20.81 -20.43
C GLU A 158 -10.72 -21.28 -19.35
N GLU A 159 -9.49 -21.62 -19.72
CA GLU A 159 -8.43 -21.96 -18.76
C GLU A 159 -8.02 -20.74 -17.94
N GLU A 160 -7.84 -19.59 -18.59
CA GLU A 160 -7.48 -18.35 -17.91
C GLU A 160 -8.63 -17.86 -17.02
N LEU A 161 -9.88 -17.96 -17.48
CA LEU A 161 -11.05 -17.63 -16.68
C LEU A 161 -11.20 -18.55 -15.47
N ARG A 162 -10.93 -19.86 -15.64
CA ARG A 162 -10.92 -20.81 -14.52
C ARG A 162 -9.84 -20.50 -13.50
N ARG A 163 -8.63 -20.14 -13.95
CA ARG A 163 -7.54 -19.73 -13.04
C ARG A 163 -7.90 -18.43 -12.30
N ASP A 164 -8.44 -17.43 -13.00
CA ASP A 164 -8.90 -16.19 -12.37
C ASP A 164 -9.98 -16.47 -11.32
N ALA A 165 -10.98 -17.29 -11.66
CA ALA A 165 -12.01 -17.74 -10.73
C ALA A 165 -11.45 -18.50 -9.52
N ALA A 166 -10.44 -19.34 -9.69
CA ALA A 166 -9.77 -20.01 -8.56
C ALA A 166 -9.15 -19.00 -7.59
N GLU A 167 -8.39 -18.05 -8.12
CA GLU A 167 -7.63 -17.08 -7.33
C GLU A 167 -8.52 -16.08 -6.59
N VAL A 168 -9.58 -15.58 -7.24
CA VAL A 168 -10.51 -14.62 -6.58
C VAL A 168 -11.37 -15.25 -5.49
N ASN A 169 -11.65 -16.55 -5.61
CA ASN A 169 -12.37 -17.31 -4.59
C ASN A 169 -11.41 -17.97 -3.58
N GLU A 170 -10.09 -17.84 -3.80
CA GLU A 170 -9.02 -18.46 -3.02
C GLU A 170 -9.20 -19.98 -2.86
N ILE A 171 -9.61 -20.69 -3.92
CA ILE A 171 -9.84 -22.15 -3.94
C ILE A 171 -8.91 -22.85 -4.93
N ALA A 172 -8.85 -24.19 -4.88
CA ALA A 172 -8.08 -24.94 -5.86
C ALA A 172 -8.71 -24.87 -7.27
N ILE A 173 -7.87 -24.91 -8.30
CA ILE A 173 -8.31 -24.68 -9.69
C ILE A 173 -9.25 -25.78 -10.24
N ASP A 174 -9.23 -26.95 -9.61
CA ASP A 174 -10.10 -28.11 -9.88
C ASP A 174 -11.42 -28.06 -9.09
N GLU A 175 -11.52 -27.20 -8.06
CA GLU A 175 -12.75 -26.95 -7.30
C GLU A 175 -13.64 -25.87 -7.91
N VAL A 176 -13.15 -25.17 -8.94
CA VAL A 176 -13.86 -24.06 -9.58
C VAL A 176 -15.11 -24.52 -10.32
N THR A 177 -16.26 -23.98 -9.94
CA THR A 177 -17.54 -24.30 -10.58
C THR A 177 -17.79 -23.47 -11.85
N LEU A 178 -18.79 -23.87 -12.63
CA LEU A 178 -19.25 -23.09 -13.79
C LEU A 178 -19.81 -21.72 -13.36
N GLU A 179 -20.54 -21.69 -12.25
CA GLU A 179 -21.16 -20.49 -11.69
C GLU A 179 -20.11 -19.47 -11.24
N GLN A 180 -19.01 -19.93 -10.64
CA GLN A 180 -17.91 -19.05 -10.24
C GLN A 180 -17.20 -18.42 -11.44
N ARG A 181 -16.97 -19.18 -12.51
CA ARG A 181 -16.43 -18.65 -13.77
C ARG A 181 -17.37 -17.62 -14.39
N GLN A 182 -18.67 -17.93 -14.41
CA GLN A 182 -19.67 -17.02 -14.95
C GLN A 182 -19.74 -15.73 -14.13
N ALA A 183 -19.72 -15.82 -12.80
CA ALA A 183 -19.73 -14.64 -11.92
C ALA A 183 -18.51 -13.73 -12.13
N VAL A 184 -17.32 -14.27 -12.41
CA VAL A 184 -16.13 -13.48 -12.76
C VAL A 184 -16.33 -12.77 -14.10
N ARG A 185 -16.80 -13.49 -15.12
CA ARG A 185 -17.07 -12.93 -16.46
C ARG A 185 -18.11 -11.81 -16.40
N GLU A 186 -19.20 -12.02 -15.64
CA GLU A 186 -20.26 -11.03 -15.44
C GLU A 186 -19.77 -9.81 -14.65
N GLN A 187 -18.93 -10.01 -13.63
CA GLN A 187 -18.35 -8.90 -12.88
C GLN A 187 -17.45 -8.03 -13.77
N TYR A 188 -16.63 -8.63 -14.63
CA TYR A 188 -15.84 -7.85 -15.61
C TYR A 188 -16.72 -7.06 -16.58
N ALA A 189 -17.77 -7.69 -17.11
CA ALA A 189 -18.69 -7.02 -18.02
C ALA A 189 -19.40 -5.83 -17.33
N ARG A 190 -19.84 -6.02 -16.09
CA ARG A 190 -20.47 -4.98 -15.28
C ARG A 190 -19.51 -3.83 -14.97
N ASP A 191 -18.29 -4.13 -14.52
CA ASP A 191 -17.33 -3.09 -14.16
C ASP A 191 -16.81 -2.33 -15.39
N TRP A 192 -16.75 -2.97 -16.55
CA TRP A 192 -16.47 -2.29 -17.83
C TRP A 192 -17.59 -1.31 -18.20
N GLN A 193 -18.84 -1.76 -18.14
CA GLN A 193 -20.01 -0.95 -18.50
C GLN A 193 -20.27 0.19 -17.52
N GLU A 194 -20.10 -0.07 -16.23
CA GLU A 194 -20.37 0.89 -15.13
C GLU A 194 -19.10 1.63 -14.68
N TRP A 195 -18.04 1.62 -15.48
CA TRP A 195 -16.75 2.21 -15.10
C TRP A 195 -16.92 3.70 -14.70
N PRO A 196 -16.57 4.09 -13.45
CA PRO A 196 -17.10 5.31 -12.84
C PRO A 196 -16.23 6.53 -13.14
N VAL A 197 -16.09 6.90 -14.43
CA VAL A 197 -15.27 8.05 -14.85
C VAL A 197 -15.74 9.35 -14.19
N ALA A 198 -17.05 9.52 -14.00
CA ALA A 198 -17.63 10.67 -13.29
C ALA A 198 -17.14 10.81 -11.84
N PHE A 199 -16.60 9.74 -11.24
CA PHE A 199 -16.06 9.74 -9.88
C PHE A 199 -14.52 9.83 -9.85
N GLY A 200 -13.88 9.94 -11.02
CA GLY A 200 -12.44 10.10 -11.16
C GLY A 200 -11.67 8.86 -11.63
N ALA A 201 -12.37 7.76 -11.93
CA ALA A 201 -11.74 6.60 -12.57
C ALA A 201 -11.09 7.01 -13.90
N PRO A 202 -9.86 6.54 -14.19
CA PRO A 202 -9.17 6.94 -15.41
C PRO A 202 -9.86 6.35 -16.64
N TYR A 203 -9.74 7.04 -17.77
CA TYR A 203 -10.11 6.55 -19.09
C TYR A 203 -9.08 7.03 -20.12
N ILE A 204 -9.08 6.37 -21.27
CA ILE A 204 -8.29 6.73 -22.43
C ILE A 204 -9.22 7.45 -23.41
N ASP A 205 -9.03 8.76 -23.54
CA ASP A 205 -9.71 9.61 -24.52
C ASP A 205 -9.09 9.38 -25.90
N ARG A 206 -9.71 8.52 -26.71
CA ARG A 206 -9.15 8.11 -28.02
C ARG A 206 -9.52 9.10 -29.12
N ASN A 207 -10.71 9.66 -29.05
CA ASN A 207 -11.19 10.63 -30.04
C ASN A 207 -10.71 12.07 -29.76
N ARG A 208 -10.08 12.29 -28.61
CA ARG A 208 -9.44 13.54 -28.16
C ARG A 208 -10.42 14.69 -27.98
N ASN A 209 -11.64 14.38 -27.57
CA ASN A 209 -12.67 15.40 -27.36
C ASN A 209 -12.74 15.91 -25.91
N GLY A 210 -11.98 15.30 -24.99
CA GLY A 210 -11.88 15.70 -23.58
C GLY A 210 -13.01 15.21 -22.69
N SER A 211 -13.90 14.36 -23.19
CA SER A 211 -15.01 13.78 -22.44
C SER A 211 -15.12 12.28 -22.67
N TYR A 212 -15.43 11.52 -21.62
CA TYR A 212 -15.58 10.08 -21.75
C TYR A 212 -16.91 9.69 -22.41
N GLU A 213 -16.80 8.90 -23.46
CA GLU A 213 -17.93 8.33 -24.19
C GLU A 213 -17.86 6.79 -24.12
N PRO A 214 -18.75 6.13 -23.35
CA PRO A 214 -18.68 4.69 -23.16
C PRO A 214 -18.67 3.93 -24.49
N PRO A 215 -17.71 3.02 -24.71
CA PRO A 215 -17.66 2.23 -25.93
C PRO A 215 -18.83 1.25 -25.99
N PRO A 216 -19.17 0.72 -27.18
CA PRO A 216 -20.05 -0.44 -27.30
C PRO A 216 -19.59 -1.58 -26.37
N ALA A 217 -20.55 -2.33 -25.82
CA ALA A 217 -20.22 -3.52 -25.04
C ALA A 217 -19.50 -4.55 -25.91
N PHE A 218 -18.51 -5.26 -25.34
CA PHE A 218 -17.82 -6.30 -26.08
C PHE A 218 -18.79 -7.42 -26.51
N SER A 219 -18.53 -7.94 -27.71
CA SER A 219 -19.32 -8.96 -28.38
C SER A 219 -18.43 -9.77 -29.32
N ALA A 220 -19.00 -10.78 -29.98
CA ALA A 220 -18.27 -11.57 -30.98
C ALA A 220 -17.75 -10.74 -32.17
N ILE A 221 -18.23 -9.50 -32.35
CA ILE A 221 -17.84 -8.59 -33.44
C ILE A 221 -17.28 -7.26 -32.94
N PHE A 222 -17.12 -7.08 -31.63
CA PHE A 222 -16.57 -5.86 -31.03
C PHE A 222 -15.71 -6.23 -29.82
N THR A 223 -14.40 -5.99 -29.92
CA THR A 223 -13.37 -6.42 -28.99
C THR A 223 -12.46 -5.24 -28.64
N ALA A 224 -11.44 -5.47 -27.82
CA ALA A 224 -10.46 -4.44 -27.47
C ALA A 224 -9.69 -3.87 -28.67
N ASP A 225 -9.54 -4.64 -29.76
CA ASP A 225 -8.86 -4.18 -30.98
C ASP A 225 -9.70 -3.11 -31.72
N ASP A 226 -11.03 -3.23 -31.64
CA ASP A 226 -11.96 -2.29 -32.27
C ASP A 226 -11.97 -0.92 -31.56
N LEU A 227 -11.60 -0.87 -30.28
CA LEU A 227 -11.46 0.39 -29.53
C LEU A 227 -10.41 1.29 -30.18
N ILE A 228 -9.24 0.72 -30.47
CA ILE A 228 -8.12 1.43 -31.08
C ILE A 228 -8.47 1.79 -32.52
N ALA A 229 -8.93 0.81 -33.31
CA ALA A 229 -9.23 1.02 -34.73
C ALA A 229 -10.37 2.00 -34.98
N GLY A 230 -11.39 1.99 -34.11
CA GLY A 230 -12.56 2.86 -34.20
C GLY A 230 -12.44 4.19 -33.47
N GLY A 231 -11.38 4.40 -32.69
CA GLY A 231 -11.21 5.61 -31.88
C GLY A 231 -12.24 5.76 -30.77
N TYR A 232 -12.74 4.65 -30.22
CA TYR A 232 -13.68 4.66 -29.09
C TYR A 232 -12.93 4.85 -27.78
N ASP A 233 -13.46 5.67 -26.87
CA ASP A 233 -12.86 5.78 -25.55
C ASP A 233 -12.87 4.44 -24.82
N GLU A 234 -11.91 4.29 -23.91
CA GLU A 234 -11.66 3.03 -23.22
C GLU A 234 -11.56 3.26 -21.70
N PRO A 235 -12.34 2.53 -20.88
CA PRO A 235 -12.09 2.40 -19.45
C PRO A 235 -10.64 2.02 -19.15
N GLY A 236 -10.03 2.68 -18.17
CA GLY A 236 -8.71 2.31 -17.67
C GLY A 236 -7.64 3.37 -17.94
N ILE A 237 -6.39 2.95 -17.96
CA ILE A 237 -5.24 3.85 -18.00
C ILE A 237 -4.24 3.38 -19.05
N SER A 238 -3.61 4.34 -19.72
CA SER A 238 -2.56 4.11 -20.71
C SER A 238 -1.39 5.05 -20.45
N ASN A 239 -0.20 4.63 -20.85
CA ASN A 239 0.90 5.57 -20.97
C ASN A 239 0.66 6.45 -22.21
N PRO A 240 0.47 7.78 -22.04
CA PRO A 240 0.15 8.65 -23.17
C PRO A 240 1.32 8.83 -24.16
N GLU A 241 2.55 8.49 -23.78
CA GLU A 241 3.71 8.54 -24.69
C GLU A 241 3.79 7.33 -25.62
N PHE A 242 3.30 6.17 -25.19
CA PHE A 242 3.42 4.91 -25.94
C PHE A 242 2.08 4.35 -26.44
N ASP A 243 0.95 4.99 -26.09
CA ASP A 243 -0.41 4.47 -26.30
C ASP A 243 -0.50 2.96 -25.99
N GLN A 244 -0.06 2.62 -24.78
CA GLN A 244 -0.05 1.26 -24.27
C GLN A 244 -1.07 1.15 -23.13
N PRO A 245 -2.33 0.77 -23.42
CA PRO A 245 -3.34 0.52 -22.40
C PRO A 245 -2.90 -0.57 -21.43
N ALA A 246 -3.24 -0.39 -20.16
CA ALA A 246 -3.12 -1.45 -19.17
C ALA A 246 -4.08 -2.60 -19.49
N ASP A 247 -3.60 -3.83 -19.39
CA ASP A 247 -4.41 -5.02 -19.70
C ASP A 247 -5.36 -5.38 -18.55
N GLN A 248 -5.01 -4.98 -17.33
CA GLN A 248 -5.89 -5.04 -16.17
C GLN A 248 -5.78 -3.75 -15.35
N VAL A 249 -6.92 -3.23 -14.91
CA VAL A 249 -7.02 -2.07 -14.03
C VAL A 249 -7.99 -2.36 -12.89
N ILE A 250 -7.60 -1.98 -11.68
CA ILE A 250 -8.46 -1.93 -10.51
C ILE A 250 -8.57 -0.49 -10.07
N TRP A 251 -9.78 -0.05 -9.74
CA TRP A 251 -10.03 1.28 -9.24
C TRP A 251 -11.00 1.27 -8.06
N THR A 252 -10.70 2.10 -7.07
CA THR A 252 -11.61 2.38 -5.97
C THR A 252 -11.44 3.81 -5.48
N VAL A 253 -12.48 4.31 -4.80
CA VAL A 253 -12.48 5.60 -4.11
C VAL A 253 -12.99 5.40 -2.69
N CYS A 254 -12.28 5.98 -1.73
CA CYS A 254 -12.62 5.97 -0.31
C CYS A 254 -12.35 7.36 0.31
N ASN A 255 -12.82 7.58 1.53
CA ASN A 255 -12.70 8.87 2.21
C ASN A 255 -12.58 8.74 3.73
N ASP A 256 -12.10 9.81 4.37
CA ASP A 256 -11.84 9.84 5.82
C ASP A 256 -12.89 10.58 6.66
N LEU A 257 -14.07 10.92 6.10
CA LEU A 257 -15.03 11.79 6.80
C LEU A 257 -15.68 11.19 8.04
N ASP A 258 -15.68 9.88 8.18
CA ASP A 258 -16.17 9.21 9.39
C ASP A 258 -15.14 9.31 10.52
N ARG A 259 -15.47 10.09 11.56
CA ARG A 259 -14.59 10.35 12.70
C ARG A 259 -14.16 9.08 13.42
N ALA A 260 -15.06 8.11 13.56
CA ALA A 260 -14.76 6.87 14.28
C ALA A 260 -13.74 6.02 13.50
N THR A 261 -13.88 5.94 12.18
CA THR A 261 -12.97 5.20 11.31
C THR A 261 -11.63 5.91 11.19
N ALA A 262 -11.60 7.23 10.94
CA ALA A 262 -10.36 8.01 10.87
C ALA A 262 -9.53 7.90 12.17
N SER A 263 -10.20 7.96 13.33
CA SER A 263 -9.56 7.84 14.64
C SER A 263 -8.90 6.48 14.88
N ARG A 264 -9.39 5.39 14.27
CA ARG A 264 -8.78 4.05 14.42
C ARG A 264 -7.39 3.93 13.80
N PHE A 265 -7.09 4.75 12.78
CA PHE A 265 -5.77 4.76 12.15
C PHE A 265 -4.87 5.83 12.77
N GLY A 266 -5.27 7.10 12.73
CA GLY A 266 -4.38 8.20 13.12
C GLY A 266 -4.51 8.62 14.58
N ALA A 267 -5.49 8.11 15.32
CA ALA A 267 -5.96 8.72 16.59
C ALA A 267 -6.15 10.25 16.47
N SER A 268 -6.54 10.70 15.28
CA SER A 268 -6.81 12.09 14.94
C SER A 268 -8.14 12.23 14.20
N GLU A 269 -8.67 13.45 14.22
CA GLU A 269 -9.83 13.86 13.47
C GLU A 269 -9.60 13.74 11.94
N PRO A 270 -10.68 13.57 11.16
CA PRO A 270 -10.64 13.55 9.69
C PRO A 270 -9.93 14.76 9.07
N LEU A 271 -9.25 14.56 7.94
CA LEU A 271 -8.65 15.63 7.15
C LEU A 271 -9.63 16.20 6.11
N GLY A 272 -10.63 15.42 5.69
CA GLY A 272 -11.55 15.85 4.63
C GLY A 272 -11.05 15.47 3.25
N LEU A 273 -10.40 14.31 3.17
CA LEU A 273 -9.68 13.84 2.00
C LEU A 273 -10.41 12.66 1.35
N GLU A 274 -10.54 12.75 0.04
CA GLU A 274 -10.92 11.63 -0.82
C GLU A 274 -9.64 11.00 -1.39
N ALA A 275 -9.52 9.68 -1.27
CA ALA A 275 -8.44 8.89 -1.81
C ALA A 275 -8.96 8.04 -2.97
N GLN A 276 -8.47 8.31 -4.19
CA GLN A 276 -8.72 7.48 -5.36
C GLN A 276 -7.49 6.63 -5.63
N ILE A 277 -7.65 5.31 -5.62
CA ILE A 277 -6.56 4.35 -5.77
C ILE A 277 -6.75 3.59 -7.08
N THR A 278 -5.71 3.61 -7.92
CA THR A 278 -5.66 2.86 -9.18
C THR A 278 -4.49 1.88 -9.13
N LEU A 279 -4.77 0.59 -9.36
CA LEU A 279 -3.75 -0.44 -9.61
C LEU A 279 -3.85 -0.87 -11.07
N TRP A 280 -2.72 -1.07 -11.74
CA TRP A 280 -2.73 -1.61 -13.10
C TRP A 280 -1.46 -2.38 -13.44
N ALA A 281 -1.59 -3.27 -14.42
CA ALA A 281 -0.49 -4.06 -14.94
C ALA A 281 -0.75 -4.46 -16.39
N HIS A 282 0.30 -4.95 -17.05
CA HIS A 282 0.25 -5.39 -18.44
C HIS A 282 0.43 -6.90 -18.54
N LYS A 283 -0.22 -7.53 -19.51
CA LYS A 283 -0.15 -8.95 -19.87
C LYS A 283 1.14 -9.24 -20.64
N THR A 284 2.28 -8.98 -19.98
CA THR A 284 3.69 -9.23 -20.39
C THR A 284 4.22 -8.70 -21.73
N GLN A 285 5.42 -8.10 -21.65
CA GLN A 285 6.62 -8.55 -22.37
C GLN A 285 7.77 -8.64 -21.34
N ALA A 286 8.48 -9.78 -21.29
CA ALA A 286 9.59 -10.19 -20.39
C ALA A 286 9.80 -9.39 -19.08
N ASP A 287 10.28 -8.15 -19.14
CA ASP A 287 10.60 -7.30 -17.98
C ASP A 287 9.35 -6.82 -17.21
N TRP A 288 8.21 -6.63 -17.89
CA TRP A 288 6.97 -6.08 -17.33
C TRP A 288 6.13 -7.12 -16.58
N GLY A 289 6.57 -8.38 -16.61
CA GLY A 289 5.85 -9.49 -16.00
C GLY A 289 5.86 -9.46 -14.47
N SER A 290 6.80 -8.74 -13.86
CA SER A 290 7.16 -8.89 -12.43
C SER A 290 6.94 -7.63 -11.59
N TYR A 291 6.14 -6.69 -12.09
CA TYR A 291 5.70 -5.52 -11.32
C TYR A 291 4.28 -5.11 -11.73
N TYR A 292 3.65 -4.33 -10.86
CA TYR A 292 2.42 -3.62 -11.16
C TYR A 292 2.59 -2.18 -10.70
N TYR A 293 1.75 -1.31 -11.24
CA TYR A 293 1.75 0.09 -10.88
C TYR A 293 0.61 0.38 -9.93
N ARG A 294 0.83 1.39 -9.08
CA ARG A 294 -0.15 1.90 -8.13
C ARG A 294 -0.10 3.42 -8.16
N ARG A 295 -1.27 4.05 -8.12
CA ARG A 295 -1.43 5.50 -8.05
C ARG A 295 -2.44 5.86 -6.98
N LEU A 296 -2.03 6.74 -6.08
CA LEU A 296 -2.91 7.45 -5.17
C LEU A 296 -3.15 8.87 -5.70
N ARG A 297 -4.42 9.24 -5.89
CA ARG A 297 -4.84 10.64 -6.03
C ARG A 297 -5.57 11.04 -4.76
N LEU A 298 -5.01 11.99 -4.03
CA LEU A 298 -5.55 12.50 -2.78
C LEU A 298 -6.13 13.90 -3.01
N ILE A 299 -7.42 14.07 -2.75
CA ILE A 299 -8.16 15.30 -3.06
C ILE A 299 -8.69 15.91 -1.78
N ASN A 300 -8.33 17.16 -1.51
CA ASN A 300 -8.91 17.94 -0.43
C ASN A 300 -10.31 18.40 -0.79
N LYS A 301 -11.32 17.76 -0.20
CA LYS A 301 -12.74 17.99 -0.47
C LYS A 301 -13.40 18.77 0.66
N GLY A 302 -12.88 18.69 1.88
CA GLY A 302 -13.51 19.30 3.06
C GLY A 302 -14.58 18.40 3.68
N GLY A 303 -15.67 18.98 4.19
CA GLY A 303 -16.76 18.25 4.86
C GLY A 303 -16.49 17.97 6.35
N VAL A 304 -15.39 18.53 6.87
CA VAL A 304 -14.89 18.31 8.23
C VAL A 304 -15.16 19.50 9.13
N ALA A 305 -15.24 19.24 10.44
CA ALA A 305 -15.43 20.29 11.44
C ALA A 305 -14.20 21.21 11.52
N ILE A 306 -14.38 22.50 11.24
CA ILE A 306 -13.33 23.53 11.27
C ILE A 306 -13.32 24.35 12.57
N ASN A 307 -14.26 24.09 13.47
CA ASN A 307 -14.30 24.65 14.83
C ASN A 307 -15.00 23.68 15.80
N GLU A 308 -14.98 24.01 17.09
CA GLU A 308 -15.55 23.19 18.16
C GLU A 308 -17.09 23.09 18.11
N SER A 309 -17.77 24.05 17.47
CA SER A 309 -19.22 24.01 17.27
C SER A 309 -19.65 23.06 16.15
N GLY A 310 -18.71 22.49 15.40
CA GLY A 310 -18.98 21.53 14.34
C GLY A 310 -19.33 22.15 12.99
N GLU A 311 -19.04 23.43 12.78
CA GLU A 311 -19.15 24.04 11.46
C GLU A 311 -18.26 23.30 10.46
N LYS A 312 -18.81 22.97 9.29
CA LYS A 312 -18.08 22.24 8.25
C LYS A 312 -17.30 23.18 7.34
N GLY A 313 -16.15 22.71 6.86
CA GLY A 313 -15.33 23.42 5.89
C GLY A 313 -14.25 22.52 5.28
N ALA A 314 -13.19 23.15 4.78
CA ALA A 314 -11.98 22.47 4.30
C ALA A 314 -10.76 23.12 4.96
N PHE A 315 -9.71 22.33 5.15
CA PHE A 315 -8.45 22.83 5.71
C PHE A 315 -7.47 23.26 4.61
N TRP A 316 -6.58 24.17 4.98
CA TRP A 316 -5.32 24.44 4.30
C TRP A 316 -4.24 23.57 4.93
N PHE A 317 -3.50 22.83 4.10
CA PHE A 317 -2.47 21.93 4.57
C PHE A 317 -1.08 22.52 4.39
N ASP A 318 -0.24 22.33 5.39
CA ASP A 318 1.19 22.59 5.34
C ASP A 318 1.95 21.34 5.78
N GLN A 319 3.18 21.18 5.29
CA GLN A 319 4.05 20.04 5.59
C GLN A 319 3.33 18.70 5.40
N MET A 320 2.73 18.50 4.22
CA MET A 320 2.02 17.28 3.88
C MET A 320 2.98 16.25 3.31
N TYR A 321 3.03 15.07 3.92
CA TYR A 321 3.86 13.95 3.51
C TYR A 321 2.98 12.76 3.15
N LEU A 322 3.46 11.94 2.22
CA LEU A 322 2.82 10.71 1.79
C LEU A 322 3.80 9.55 1.91
N SER A 323 3.28 8.35 2.06
CA SER A 323 4.09 7.16 2.22
C SER A 323 3.45 5.91 1.68
N GLN A 324 4.30 5.02 1.18
CA GLN A 324 3.99 3.61 0.99
C GLN A 324 4.47 2.84 2.23
N TRP A 325 3.54 2.33 3.02
CA TRP A 325 3.82 1.37 4.10
C TRP A 325 3.73 -0.05 3.57
N ALA A 326 4.58 -0.96 4.05
CA ALA A 326 4.51 -2.37 3.74
C ALA A 326 5.00 -3.25 4.90
N ASP A 327 4.30 -4.35 5.11
CA ASP A 327 4.72 -5.54 5.85
C ASP A 327 5.25 -6.55 4.83
N GLY A 328 6.58 -6.54 4.65
CA GLY A 328 7.27 -7.48 3.79
C GLY A 328 7.27 -8.85 4.46
N ASP A 329 6.88 -9.87 3.71
CA ASP A 329 6.85 -11.26 4.18
C ASP A 329 7.32 -12.11 3.02
N LEU A 330 8.63 -12.26 2.89
CA LEU A 330 9.29 -12.90 1.76
C LEU A 330 9.44 -14.39 2.03
N GLY A 331 8.35 -15.12 1.80
CA GLY A 331 8.27 -16.52 2.18
C GLY A 331 8.17 -16.67 3.69
N ASN A 332 9.28 -16.99 4.37
CA ASN A 332 9.35 -17.04 5.82
C ASN A 332 9.71 -15.66 6.41
N ALA A 333 8.72 -14.92 6.91
CA ALA A 333 8.95 -13.65 7.62
C ALA A 333 10.09 -13.68 8.67
N GLY A 334 10.37 -14.84 9.28
CA GLY A 334 11.37 -14.98 10.33
C GLY A 334 12.83 -14.72 9.92
N ASP A 335 13.14 -14.59 8.63
CA ASP A 335 14.50 -14.36 8.12
C ASP A 335 14.61 -13.14 7.18
N ASP A 336 13.63 -12.24 7.22
CA ASP A 336 13.58 -11.04 6.38
C ASP A 336 14.52 -9.93 6.86
N LEU A 337 14.96 -9.12 5.89
CA LEU A 337 15.69 -7.86 6.04
C LEU A 337 15.09 -6.80 5.12
N THR A 338 15.41 -5.54 5.39
CA THR A 338 14.91 -4.42 4.58
C THR A 338 15.99 -3.37 4.32
N GLY A 339 15.84 -2.62 3.24
CA GLY A 339 16.77 -1.57 2.84
C GLY A 339 16.15 -0.59 1.85
N CYS A 340 16.93 0.43 1.51
CA CYS A 340 16.53 1.40 0.49
C CYS A 340 17.67 1.76 -0.46
N ASP A 341 17.32 2.16 -1.67
CA ASP A 341 18.21 2.77 -2.65
C ASP A 341 17.71 4.18 -2.95
N THR A 342 18.49 5.17 -2.51
CA THR A 342 18.15 6.59 -2.64
C THR A 342 18.26 7.13 -4.06
N LEU A 343 19.05 6.47 -4.93
CA LEU A 343 19.21 6.87 -6.33
C LEU A 343 18.03 6.36 -7.17
N LEU A 344 17.53 5.17 -6.85
CA LEU A 344 16.39 4.55 -7.52
C LEU A 344 15.03 4.93 -6.91
N SER A 345 15.01 5.63 -5.76
CA SER A 345 13.80 5.88 -4.98
C SER A 345 13.04 4.58 -4.62
N LEU A 346 13.80 3.57 -4.21
CA LEU A 346 13.34 2.21 -3.99
C LEU A 346 13.48 1.85 -2.51
N GLY A 347 12.41 1.36 -1.88
CA GLY A 347 12.45 0.63 -0.62
C GLY A 347 12.19 -0.85 -0.90
N TYR A 348 12.94 -1.75 -0.28
CA TYR A 348 12.90 -3.18 -0.60
C TYR A 348 13.09 -4.09 0.61
N PHE A 349 12.60 -5.32 0.47
CA PHE A 349 12.77 -6.44 1.39
C PHE A 349 13.54 -7.55 0.68
N TYR A 350 14.40 -8.23 1.44
CA TYR A 350 15.26 -9.29 0.95
C TYR A 350 15.56 -10.27 2.08
N ASN A 351 15.94 -11.50 1.72
CA ASN A 351 16.21 -12.55 2.69
C ASN A 351 17.60 -12.38 3.32
N GLY A 352 17.72 -12.56 4.64
CA GLY A 352 18.95 -12.38 5.38
C GLY A 352 19.99 -13.48 5.22
N GLU A 353 19.56 -14.69 4.88
CA GLU A 353 20.42 -15.87 4.70
C GLU A 353 20.68 -16.19 3.21
N GLY A 354 19.96 -15.54 2.30
CA GLY A 354 20.10 -15.66 0.84
C GLY A 354 19.30 -16.81 0.20
N ASP A 355 18.72 -17.70 1.00
CA ASP A 355 17.83 -18.78 0.56
C ASP A 355 16.67 -18.92 1.56
N ASP A 356 15.49 -18.42 1.16
CA ASP A 356 14.25 -18.56 1.92
C ASP A 356 13.73 -20.00 1.84
N SER A 357 13.34 -20.55 2.99
CA SER A 357 12.91 -21.94 3.11
C SER A 357 11.66 -22.30 2.28
N LYS A 358 10.70 -21.38 2.12
CA LYS A 358 9.48 -21.64 1.34
C LYS A 358 9.79 -21.57 -0.16
N PHE A 359 10.53 -20.54 -0.59
CA PHE A 359 11.00 -20.46 -1.98
C PHE A 359 11.84 -21.67 -2.37
N HIS A 360 12.75 -22.10 -1.49
CA HIS A 360 13.54 -23.32 -1.68
C HIS A 360 12.66 -24.56 -1.84
N GLN A 361 11.67 -24.74 -0.97
CA GLN A 361 10.73 -25.87 -1.04
C GLN A 361 9.91 -25.85 -2.34
N ALA A 362 9.60 -24.67 -2.87
CA ALA A 362 8.93 -24.49 -4.16
C ALA A 362 9.87 -24.67 -5.38
N GLY A 363 11.18 -24.88 -5.16
CA GLY A 363 12.18 -24.99 -6.22
C GLY A 363 12.45 -23.67 -6.93
N LEU A 364 12.28 -22.54 -6.23
CA LEU A 364 12.42 -21.18 -6.74
C LEU A 364 13.60 -20.47 -6.08
N ALA A 365 14.23 -19.56 -6.81
CA ALA A 365 15.18 -18.63 -6.20
C ALA A 365 14.43 -17.59 -5.36
N THR A 366 14.97 -17.23 -4.21
CA THR A 366 14.43 -16.18 -3.35
C THR A 366 14.55 -14.82 -4.02
N PRO A 367 13.43 -14.11 -4.25
CA PRO A 367 13.44 -12.80 -4.88
C PRO A 367 13.76 -11.71 -3.86
N ALA A 368 13.95 -10.48 -4.35
CA ALA A 368 13.72 -9.28 -3.54
C ALA A 368 12.42 -8.63 -4.01
N VAL A 369 11.71 -7.97 -3.10
CA VAL A 369 10.44 -7.28 -3.39
C VAL A 369 10.51 -5.86 -2.86
N GLY A 370 9.87 -4.91 -3.54
CA GLY A 370 9.92 -3.52 -3.11
C GLY A 370 8.99 -2.60 -3.87
N TYR A 371 9.05 -1.33 -3.48
CA TYR A 371 8.26 -0.25 -4.04
C TYR A 371 9.20 0.84 -4.54
N CYS A 372 8.90 1.39 -5.71
CA CYS A 372 9.66 2.47 -6.31
C CYS A 372 8.77 3.69 -6.55
N TYR A 373 9.21 4.87 -6.11
CA TYR A 373 8.54 6.12 -6.46
C TYR A 373 8.89 6.53 -7.89
N LEU A 374 7.97 6.25 -8.82
CA LEU A 374 8.07 6.72 -10.20
C LEU A 374 7.61 8.19 -10.36
N GLN A 375 6.71 8.64 -9.48
CA GLN A 375 6.15 10.00 -9.51
C GLN A 375 5.67 10.42 -8.12
N GLY A 376 6.52 11.12 -7.36
CA GLY A 376 6.11 11.78 -6.11
C GLY A 376 5.40 13.12 -6.34
N ALA A 377 5.12 13.85 -5.25
CA ALA A 377 4.52 15.17 -5.31
C ALA A 377 5.35 16.13 -6.18
N ARG A 378 4.70 17.01 -6.93
CA ARG A 378 5.40 18.01 -7.74
C ARG A 378 5.72 19.24 -6.91
N VAL A 379 6.95 19.74 -7.01
CA VAL A 379 7.38 21.00 -6.40
C VAL A 379 7.90 21.96 -7.48
N PRO A 380 7.76 23.29 -7.29
CA PRO A 380 8.31 24.25 -8.23
C PRO A 380 9.80 24.02 -8.46
N ALA A 381 10.20 24.02 -9.73
CA ALA A 381 11.60 23.90 -10.14
C ALA A 381 11.76 24.48 -11.54
N ASP A 382 12.33 25.68 -11.63
CA ASP A 382 12.51 26.40 -12.89
C ASP A 382 13.33 25.57 -13.89
N GLY A 383 12.84 25.49 -15.12
CA GLY A 383 13.47 24.73 -16.20
C GLY A 383 13.33 23.21 -16.11
N ALA A 384 12.80 22.66 -15.01
CA ALA A 384 12.53 21.23 -14.88
C ALA A 384 11.19 20.82 -15.51
N THR A 385 11.02 19.53 -15.75
CA THR A 385 9.74 18.93 -16.17
C THR A 385 9.37 17.82 -15.22
N ALA A 386 8.14 17.86 -14.71
CA ALA A 386 7.52 16.81 -13.90
C ALA A 386 6.44 16.08 -14.71
N TYR A 387 5.97 14.97 -14.17
CA TYR A 387 4.70 14.35 -14.56
C TYR A 387 3.63 14.64 -13.52
N PHE A 388 2.43 14.97 -13.98
CA PHE A 388 1.23 15.14 -13.18
C PHE A 388 0.03 14.67 -13.99
N GLU A 389 -0.80 13.78 -13.42
CA GLU A 389 -1.92 13.17 -14.16
C GLU A 389 -1.47 12.52 -15.48
N MET A 390 -0.33 11.82 -15.44
CA MET A 390 0.32 11.20 -16.61
C MET A 390 0.77 12.20 -17.71
N LYS A 391 0.70 13.51 -17.47
CA LYS A 391 1.09 14.55 -18.43
C LYS A 391 2.35 15.28 -17.98
N LYS A 392 3.19 15.68 -18.94
CA LYS A 392 4.35 16.53 -18.68
C LYS A 392 3.90 17.93 -18.26
N VAL A 393 4.55 18.48 -17.23
CA VAL A 393 4.33 19.85 -16.75
C VAL A 393 5.68 20.53 -16.53
N THR A 394 5.93 21.62 -17.27
CA THR A 394 7.18 22.39 -17.21
C THR A 394 7.20 23.37 -16.02
N GLY A 395 8.38 23.64 -15.47
CA GLY A 395 8.57 24.49 -14.27
C GLY A 395 8.38 23.74 -12.95
N TRP A 396 8.34 22.40 -13.00
CA TRP A 396 8.11 21.53 -11.85
C TRP A 396 9.07 20.34 -11.89
N LYS A 397 9.35 19.75 -10.73
CA LYS A 397 9.96 18.42 -10.60
C LYS A 397 9.13 17.55 -9.67
N ASN A 398 9.08 16.24 -9.90
CA ASN A 398 8.54 15.30 -8.91
C ASN A 398 9.58 15.06 -7.81
N LEU A 399 9.13 14.99 -6.56
CA LEU A 399 9.97 14.55 -5.46
C LEU A 399 10.24 13.04 -5.56
N PRO A 400 11.49 12.60 -5.30
CA PRO A 400 11.81 11.19 -5.13
C PRO A 400 11.33 10.70 -3.74
N MET A 401 11.76 9.50 -3.34
CA MET A 401 11.76 9.11 -1.93
C MET A 401 12.58 10.13 -1.12
N THR A 402 12.00 10.69 -0.05
CA THR A 402 12.65 11.69 0.82
C THR A 402 13.09 11.13 2.17
N SER A 403 12.52 9.99 2.59
CA SER A 403 13.01 9.22 3.73
C SER A 403 12.55 7.76 3.70
N PHE A 404 13.20 6.92 4.49
CA PHE A 404 12.88 5.50 4.68
C PHE A 404 12.92 5.18 6.18
N VAL A 405 11.89 4.55 6.72
CA VAL A 405 11.82 4.21 8.15
C VAL A 405 11.45 2.72 8.29
N PRO A 406 12.40 1.87 8.73
CA PRO A 406 12.19 0.45 8.94
C PRO A 406 11.86 0.10 10.40
N TRP A 407 11.17 -1.02 10.61
CA TRP A 407 11.02 -1.65 11.93
C TRP A 407 10.64 -3.13 11.82
N GLY A 408 10.98 -3.90 12.86
CA GLY A 408 10.56 -5.29 13.02
C GLY A 408 10.15 -5.62 14.46
N PRO A 409 9.45 -6.74 14.69
CA PRO A 409 9.16 -7.23 16.03
C PRO A 409 10.45 -7.46 16.83
N GLY A 410 10.54 -6.83 18.01
CA GLY A 410 11.72 -6.95 18.87
C GLY A 410 12.84 -5.94 18.58
N ASP A 411 12.70 -5.12 17.55
CA ASP A 411 13.59 -3.99 17.32
C ASP A 411 13.36 -2.89 18.38
N PRO A 412 14.35 -2.00 18.61
CA PRO A 412 14.21 -0.90 19.57
C PRO A 412 13.07 0.09 19.24
N TYR A 413 12.64 0.13 17.97
CA TYR A 413 11.62 1.02 17.47
C TYR A 413 10.50 0.20 16.81
N GLY A 414 9.27 0.40 17.24
CA GLY A 414 8.09 -0.32 16.73
C GLY A 414 7.13 0.58 15.95
N GLU A 415 6.10 -0.03 15.36
CA GLU A 415 5.04 0.68 14.66
C GLU A 415 4.29 1.67 15.59
N PRO A 416 3.81 2.81 15.08
CA PRO A 416 2.89 3.67 15.82
C PRO A 416 1.65 2.91 16.33
N VAL A 417 1.39 2.99 17.64
CA VAL A 417 0.36 2.17 18.34
C VAL A 417 -1.05 2.78 18.24
N ASN A 418 -1.18 4.00 17.73
CA ASN A 418 -2.46 4.69 17.45
C ASN A 418 -3.44 4.72 18.63
N SER A 419 -2.93 4.68 19.87
CA SER A 419 -3.74 4.58 21.08
C SER A 419 -4.35 5.91 21.51
N ASN A 420 -3.71 7.02 21.15
CA ASN A 420 -4.16 8.39 21.37
C ASN A 420 -3.43 9.33 20.40
N TYR A 421 -3.79 10.61 20.41
CA TYR A 421 -3.22 11.61 19.51
C TYR A 421 -1.67 11.68 19.55
N GLU A 422 -1.08 11.59 20.74
CA GLU A 422 0.37 11.68 20.94
C GLU A 422 1.11 10.45 20.41
N ASN A 423 0.50 9.27 20.48
CA ASN A 423 1.04 7.99 20.01
C ASN A 423 0.58 7.59 18.60
N GLY A 424 -0.33 8.36 18.00
CA GLY A 424 -0.85 8.19 16.65
C GLY A 424 -0.32 9.29 15.72
N ALA A 425 -1.16 10.28 15.41
CA ALA A 425 -0.88 11.30 14.39
C ALA A 425 0.44 12.06 14.60
N LEU A 426 0.83 12.36 15.84
CA LEU A 426 2.12 13.01 16.09
C LEU A 426 3.31 12.11 15.74
N ILE A 427 3.22 10.81 16.05
CA ILE A 427 4.26 9.83 15.69
C ILE A 427 4.25 9.58 14.18
N TRP A 428 3.07 9.44 13.55
CA TRP A 428 2.99 9.31 12.10
C TRP A 428 3.64 10.50 11.39
N HIS A 429 3.37 11.73 11.83
CA HIS A 429 4.00 12.91 11.25
C HIS A 429 5.53 12.98 11.50
N ARG A 430 6.07 12.29 12.51
CA ARG A 430 7.53 12.09 12.66
C ARG A 430 8.07 11.06 11.68
N VAL A 431 7.41 9.90 11.63
CA VAL A 431 7.78 8.78 10.77
C VAL A 431 7.78 9.20 9.31
N LEU A 432 6.77 9.95 8.87
CA LEU A 432 6.66 10.48 7.51
C LEU A 432 7.77 11.48 7.14
N ARG A 433 8.45 12.06 8.15
CA ARG A 433 9.62 12.94 7.99
C ARG A 433 10.96 12.21 8.15
N GLY A 434 10.94 10.88 8.30
CA GLY A 434 12.15 10.06 8.40
C GLY A 434 12.70 9.87 9.81
N PHE A 435 11.96 10.27 10.85
CA PHE A 435 12.39 10.14 12.23
C PHE A 435 11.90 8.83 12.86
N VAL A 436 12.57 8.40 13.93
CA VAL A 436 12.16 7.22 14.69
C VAL A 436 10.76 7.42 15.31
N PRO A 437 9.96 6.35 15.43
CA PRO A 437 8.60 6.38 15.97
C PRO A 437 8.58 6.49 17.51
N LEU A 438 9.21 7.53 18.07
CA LEU A 438 9.26 7.76 19.53
C LEU A 438 8.45 8.99 19.94
N PRO A 439 7.75 8.93 21.09
CA PRO A 439 7.17 10.11 21.72
C PRO A 439 8.25 11.02 22.29
N GLY A 440 7.88 12.24 22.66
CA GLY A 440 8.79 13.23 23.23
C GLY A 440 8.83 14.53 22.43
N PRO A 441 9.61 15.54 22.84
CA PRO A 441 9.62 16.85 22.19
C PRO A 441 10.62 16.96 21.02
N GLN A 442 11.55 16.02 20.89
CA GLN A 442 12.65 16.08 19.93
C GLN A 442 12.48 15.01 18.85
N ASP A 443 12.85 15.38 17.63
CA ASP A 443 12.92 14.48 16.48
C ASP A 443 14.32 13.85 16.45
N HIS A 444 14.39 12.52 16.27
CA HIS A 444 15.64 11.76 16.22
C HIS A 444 15.68 10.86 14.99
N TYR A 445 16.82 10.81 14.31
CA TYR A 445 17.09 9.78 13.32
C TYR A 445 17.49 8.47 13.99
N PHE A 446 17.45 7.38 13.22
CA PHE A 446 17.98 6.08 13.65
C PHE A 446 19.46 6.20 14.02
N VAL A 447 19.95 5.23 14.77
CA VAL A 447 21.39 5.08 15.02
C VAL A 447 22.06 4.59 13.73
N PHE A 448 23.17 5.21 13.34
CA PHE A 448 23.96 4.85 12.17
C PHE A 448 25.31 4.23 12.59
N PRO A 449 25.99 3.50 11.70
CA PRO A 449 27.33 2.98 11.96
C PRO A 449 28.32 4.09 12.38
N PRO A 450 29.32 3.78 13.23
CA PRO A 450 30.36 4.74 13.59
C PRO A 450 31.02 5.37 12.36
N GLY A 451 31.13 6.70 12.36
CA GLY A 451 31.70 7.47 11.24
C GLY A 451 30.70 7.85 10.14
N MET A 452 29.45 7.43 10.24
CA MET A 452 28.36 7.91 9.37
C MET A 452 27.52 8.96 10.09
N THR A 453 27.09 9.99 9.37
CA THR A 453 26.16 10.99 9.89
C THR A 453 24.73 10.45 9.84
N PRO A 454 23.99 10.41 10.97
CA PRO A 454 22.59 10.00 10.95
C PRO A 454 21.75 10.89 10.04
N GLY A 455 20.81 10.25 9.34
CA GLY A 455 19.91 10.93 8.41
C GLY A 455 18.65 10.12 8.11
N PRO A 456 17.83 10.58 7.14
CA PRO A 456 16.51 10.02 6.86
C PRO A 456 16.53 8.68 6.10
N PHE A 457 17.71 8.11 5.81
CA PHE A 457 17.88 6.90 5.00
C PHE A 457 18.75 5.85 5.73
N PRO A 458 18.26 5.28 6.85
CA PRO A 458 18.85 4.06 7.38
C PRO A 458 18.80 2.95 6.32
N PHE A 459 19.73 2.00 6.41
CA PHE A 459 19.77 0.84 5.52
C PHE A 459 19.91 1.18 4.02
N SER A 460 20.62 2.27 3.71
CA SER A 460 20.91 2.73 2.33
C SER A 460 22.20 2.17 1.72
N GLY A 461 22.81 1.18 2.37
CA GLY A 461 23.99 0.48 1.89
C GLY A 461 23.70 -0.57 0.81
N ASP A 462 24.76 -1.27 0.41
CA ASP A 462 24.71 -2.34 -0.58
C ASP A 462 24.76 -3.70 0.13
N PRO A 463 23.65 -4.46 0.18
CA PRO A 463 23.60 -5.76 0.84
C PRO A 463 24.37 -6.84 0.07
N ILE A 464 24.54 -6.71 -1.25
CA ILE A 464 25.29 -7.66 -2.08
C ILE A 464 26.79 -7.50 -1.83
N ARG A 465 27.29 -6.26 -1.77
CA ARG A 465 28.69 -5.95 -1.44
C ARG A 465 28.97 -5.94 0.06
N ARG A 466 27.92 -6.06 0.90
CA ARG A 466 27.98 -5.94 2.36
C ARG A 466 28.69 -4.67 2.83
N SER A 467 28.32 -3.54 2.25
CA SER A 467 28.98 -2.25 2.49
C SER A 467 27.97 -1.14 2.79
N GLY A 468 28.38 -0.14 3.58
CA GLY A 468 27.49 0.94 4.02
C GLY A 468 26.62 0.55 5.22
N HIS A 469 25.52 1.28 5.42
CA HIS A 469 24.53 0.95 6.44
C HIS A 469 23.57 -0.07 5.86
N ILE A 470 23.65 -1.33 6.29
CA ILE A 470 22.75 -2.42 5.87
C ILE A 470 22.08 -3.04 7.10
N ASP A 471 20.92 -3.66 6.90
CA ASP A 471 20.25 -4.43 7.95
C ASP A 471 20.93 -5.82 8.13
N GLY A 472 20.64 -6.52 9.21
CA GLY A 472 21.08 -7.91 9.41
C GLY A 472 22.42 -8.12 10.13
N LEU A 473 23.09 -7.07 10.63
CA LEU A 473 24.42 -7.18 11.26
C LEU A 473 24.38 -7.54 12.76
N GLY A 474 23.19 -7.54 13.39
CA GLY A 474 23.03 -7.84 14.82
C GLY A 474 23.66 -6.80 15.76
N MET A 475 23.71 -5.54 15.32
CA MET A 475 24.23 -4.37 16.04
C MET A 475 23.09 -3.44 16.48
N ASN A 476 23.38 -2.43 17.31
CA ASN A 476 22.37 -1.44 17.73
C ASN A 476 21.88 -0.51 16.60
N TYR A 477 22.59 -0.49 15.46
CA TYR A 477 22.22 0.25 14.25
C TYR A 477 21.80 -0.68 13.10
N SER A 478 21.74 -2.00 13.30
CA SER A 478 21.45 -2.98 12.23
C SER A 478 20.97 -4.27 12.87
N TYR A 479 19.68 -4.57 12.74
CA TYR A 479 19.01 -5.54 13.58
C TYR A 479 19.12 -6.95 13.00
N ARG A 480 18.89 -8.00 13.79
CA ARG A 480 18.92 -9.38 13.28
C ARG A 480 17.77 -9.60 12.32
N SER A 481 17.93 -10.50 11.35
CA SER A 481 16.85 -10.91 10.45
C SER A 481 15.60 -11.36 11.21
N GLY A 482 14.45 -11.14 10.59
CA GLY A 482 13.14 -11.33 11.18
C GLY A 482 12.11 -10.43 10.51
N ASP A 483 10.86 -10.61 10.90
CA ASP A 483 9.70 -10.01 10.24
C ASP A 483 9.87 -8.48 10.06
N ARG A 484 9.74 -7.95 8.84
CA ARG A 484 10.08 -6.55 8.51
C ARG A 484 8.91 -5.74 7.99
N ARG A 485 8.78 -4.54 8.53
CA ARG A 485 7.98 -3.46 7.96
C ARG A 485 8.85 -2.27 7.59
N ALA A 486 8.39 -1.50 6.63
CA ALA A 486 8.99 -0.23 6.31
C ALA A 486 7.95 0.77 5.80
N VAL A 487 8.27 2.05 5.95
CA VAL A 487 7.63 3.13 5.21
C VAL A 487 8.61 3.80 4.28
N MET A 488 8.16 4.03 3.05
CA MET A 488 8.86 4.75 2.02
C MET A 488 8.16 6.09 1.82
N ASN A 489 8.76 7.18 2.29
CA ASN A 489 8.10 8.48 2.36
C ASN A 489 8.52 9.42 1.22
N THR A 490 7.63 10.34 0.87
CA THR A 490 7.89 11.48 -0.01
C THR A 490 7.11 12.71 0.48
N GLY A 491 7.71 13.90 0.37
CA GLY A 491 7.11 15.16 0.83
C GLY A 491 8.13 16.14 1.37
#